data_AF-A0A3A4VUV1-F1
#
_entry.id   AF-A0A3A4VUV1-F1
#
_cell.length_a   1.000
_cell.length_b   1.000
_cell.length_c   1.000
_cell.angle_alpha   90.00
_cell.angle_beta   90.00
_cell.angle_gamma   90.00
#
_symmetry.space_group_name_H-M   'P 1'
#
loop_
_entity.id
_entity.type
_entity.pdbx_description
1 polymer ?
#
loop_
_entity_poly.entity_id
_entity_poly.type
_entity_poly.pdbx_seq_one_letter_code
_entity_poly.pdbx_strand_id
1 'polypeptide(L)'
;MTEIKNQISESVLPPLPDEIPPAQQKPLKGLRIFVTIGIVYGLGISIIGTAANPTSENLALLTSILITGIYTVALYLSRKLWVAHIANENASKNAAIIAIANAFFIRSILGFCEQLFQDSAGSNTTISFSNFLVTIPWLVGITLLFIPAQKKHRFTWPIIILLSGLYEFIAEGWVNGLLIPFLSGQRFNLLYTWSDLLLFGFWQFAVLYSSIFLVIGWIFEDLPVPEEEKNAPLWNALKPLIWIIPYSLYFILLYL
;
A
#
# COMPACT_ATOMS: atom_id res chain seq x y z
N MET A 1 33.52 69.48 -11.42
CA MET A 1 33.63 68.24 -10.63
C MET A 1 32.43 67.40 -11.02
N THR A 2 32.62 66.55 -12.03
CA THR A 2 31.53 65.95 -12.81
C THR A 2 31.38 64.51 -12.35
N GLU A 3 30.22 64.21 -11.76
CA GLU A 3 29.90 62.93 -11.15
C GLU A 3 29.46 61.94 -12.24
N ILE A 4 30.34 60.98 -12.58
CA ILE A 4 30.05 59.90 -13.52
C ILE A 4 29.24 58.85 -12.77
N LYS A 5 27.94 58.79 -13.04
CA LYS A 5 27.00 57.88 -12.38
C LYS A 5 26.90 56.55 -13.14
N ASN A 6 27.44 55.52 -12.50
CA ASN A 6 27.08 54.10 -12.52
C ASN A 6 26.64 53.46 -13.84
N GLN A 7 27.56 52.65 -14.37
CA GLN A 7 27.27 51.50 -15.23
C GLN A 7 26.30 50.55 -14.52
N ILE A 8 25.09 50.42 -15.05
CA ILE A 8 24.21 49.29 -14.78
C ILE A 8 24.71 48.16 -15.68
N SER A 9 25.35 47.17 -15.06
CA SER A 9 25.69 45.91 -15.72
C SER A 9 24.39 45.17 -16.02
N GLU A 10 23.87 45.33 -17.24
CA GLU A 10 22.86 44.45 -17.80
C GLU A 10 23.40 43.01 -17.76
N SER A 11 22.72 42.14 -17.02
CA SER A 11 23.07 40.73 -16.96
C SER A 11 22.89 40.13 -18.36
N VAL A 12 24.00 39.77 -19.00
CA VAL A 12 24.11 39.18 -20.35
C VAL A 12 23.55 37.75 -20.43
N LEU A 13 22.95 37.23 -19.36
CA LEU A 13 22.44 35.86 -19.36
C LEU A 13 21.01 35.84 -19.89
N PRO A 14 20.73 35.05 -20.96
CA PRO A 14 19.36 34.80 -21.37
C PRO A 14 18.59 34.18 -20.20
N PRO A 15 17.28 34.51 -20.03
CA PRO A 15 16.45 33.83 -19.06
C PRO A 15 16.52 32.33 -19.33
N LEU A 16 16.78 31.53 -18.29
CA LEU A 16 16.70 30.08 -18.40
C LEU A 16 15.33 29.72 -19.00
N PRO A 17 15.27 28.79 -19.97
CA PRO A 17 13.99 28.31 -20.48
C PRO A 17 13.12 27.91 -19.30
N ASP A 18 11.87 28.40 -19.27
CA ASP A 18 10.88 27.97 -18.29
C ASP A 18 10.90 26.43 -18.25
N GLU A 19 11.41 25.86 -17.15
CA GLU A 19 11.42 24.43 -16.92
C GLU A 19 9.96 23.99 -16.87
N ILE A 20 9.44 23.54 -18.03
CA ILE A 20 8.13 22.91 -18.11
C ILE A 20 8.20 21.73 -17.14
N PRO A 21 7.37 21.70 -16.07
CA PRO A 21 7.44 20.63 -15.08
C PRO A 21 7.34 19.28 -15.80
N PRO A 22 8.19 18.29 -15.45
CA PRO A 22 8.19 17.00 -16.12
C PRO A 22 6.78 16.43 -16.10
N ALA A 23 6.22 16.22 -17.31
CA ALA A 23 4.84 15.80 -17.48
C ALA A 23 4.54 14.51 -16.70
N GLN A 24 3.65 14.62 -15.72
CA GLN A 24 3.11 13.52 -14.92
C GLN A 24 2.64 12.38 -15.83
N GLN A 25 3.01 11.13 -15.53
CA GLN A 25 2.51 9.98 -16.28
C GLN A 25 1.01 9.85 -16.05
N LYS A 26 0.20 10.20 -17.07
CA LYS A 26 -1.25 10.03 -16.99
C LYS A 26 -1.58 8.53 -16.96
N PRO A 27 -2.33 8.04 -15.96
CA PRO A 27 -2.70 6.64 -15.92
C PRO A 27 -3.54 6.27 -17.14
N LEU A 28 -3.20 5.15 -17.79
CA LEU A 28 -3.95 4.59 -18.91
C LEU A 28 -5.43 4.43 -18.50
N LYS A 29 -6.35 4.92 -19.33
CA LYS A 29 -7.80 4.88 -19.05
C LYS A 29 -8.29 3.45 -18.79
N GLY A 30 -7.82 2.48 -19.56
CA GLY A 30 -8.16 1.07 -19.40
C GLY A 30 -7.74 0.51 -18.03
N LEU A 31 -6.55 0.89 -17.54
CA LEU A 31 -6.07 0.46 -16.23
C LEU A 31 -6.94 1.00 -15.08
N ARG A 32 -7.38 2.27 -15.19
CA ARG A 32 -8.29 2.85 -14.20
C ARG A 32 -9.61 2.07 -14.15
N ILE A 33 -10.21 1.80 -15.30
CA ILE A 33 -11.46 1.05 -15.41
C ILE A 33 -11.28 -0.36 -14.82
N PHE A 34 -10.19 -1.05 -15.16
CA PHE A 34 -9.88 -2.37 -14.64
C PHE A 34 -9.81 -2.38 -13.11
N VAL A 35 -9.05 -1.46 -12.50
CA VAL A 35 -8.92 -1.36 -11.04
C VAL A 35 -10.26 -1.02 -10.39
N THR A 36 -11.05 -0.12 -10.99
CA THR A 36 -12.39 0.20 -10.47
C THR A 36 -13.33 -1.00 -10.51
N ILE A 37 -13.37 -1.73 -11.62
CA ILE A 37 -14.16 -2.97 -11.73
C ILE A 37 -13.70 -3.99 -10.69
N GLY A 38 -12.39 -4.15 -10.52
CA GLY A 38 -11.83 -5.06 -9.54
C GLY A 38 -12.19 -4.72 -8.09
N ILE A 39 -12.14 -3.45 -7.71
CA ILE A 39 -12.59 -2.99 -6.38
C ILE A 39 -14.07 -3.30 -6.17
N VAL A 40 -14.92 -2.99 -7.16
CA VAL A 40 -16.36 -3.28 -7.11
C VAL A 40 -16.61 -4.78 -7.00
N TYR A 41 -15.87 -5.59 -7.76
CA TYR A 41 -15.95 -7.04 -7.72
C TYR A 41 -15.52 -7.59 -6.35
N GLY A 42 -14.39 -7.15 -5.80
CA GLY A 42 -13.91 -7.56 -4.48
C GLY A 42 -14.92 -7.25 -3.37
N LEU A 43 -15.48 -6.04 -3.39
CA LEU A 43 -16.53 -5.65 -2.44
C LEU A 43 -17.80 -6.49 -2.62
N GLY A 44 -18.24 -6.71 -3.87
CA GLY A 44 -19.40 -7.53 -4.17
C GLY A 44 -19.23 -8.97 -3.67
N ILE A 45 -18.06 -9.57 -3.89
CA ILE A 45 -17.72 -10.89 -3.37
C ILE A 45 -17.69 -10.92 -1.85
N SER A 46 -17.10 -9.92 -1.18
CA SER A 46 -17.13 -9.86 0.28
C SER A 46 -18.56 -9.82 0.80
N ILE A 47 -19.43 -9.00 0.21
CA ILE A 47 -20.83 -8.89 0.63
C ILE A 47 -21.58 -10.21 0.40
N ILE A 48 -21.48 -10.79 -0.80
CA ILE A 48 -22.17 -12.04 -1.15
C ILE A 48 -21.64 -13.20 -0.30
N GLY A 49 -20.32 -13.30 -0.12
CA GLY A 49 -19.67 -14.33 0.68
C GLY A 49 -20.09 -14.27 2.15
N THR A 50 -20.09 -13.07 2.74
CA THR A 50 -20.56 -12.88 4.12
C THR A 50 -22.07 -13.14 4.24
N ALA A 51 -22.89 -12.74 3.26
CA ALA A 51 -24.33 -13.03 3.27
C ALA A 51 -24.64 -14.52 3.13
N ALA A 52 -23.88 -15.25 2.31
CA ALA A 52 -24.03 -16.68 2.11
C ALA A 52 -23.49 -17.50 3.30
N ASN A 53 -22.44 -17.02 3.96
CA ASN A 53 -21.82 -17.68 5.11
C ASN A 53 -21.39 -16.64 6.16
N PRO A 54 -22.28 -16.22 7.08
CA PRO A 54 -22.02 -15.14 8.03
C PRO A 54 -21.20 -15.61 9.24
N THR A 55 -19.98 -16.12 8.99
CA THR A 55 -19.02 -16.42 10.05
C THR A 55 -18.50 -15.12 10.68
N SER A 56 -18.01 -15.21 11.93
CA SER A 56 -17.38 -14.07 12.61
C SER A 56 -16.18 -13.51 11.81
N GLU A 57 -15.42 -14.38 11.17
CA GLU A 57 -14.31 -14.01 10.28
C GLU A 57 -14.78 -13.23 9.05
N ASN A 58 -15.82 -13.72 8.36
CA ASN A 58 -16.36 -13.04 7.17
C ASN A 58 -17.00 -11.69 7.52
N LEU A 59 -17.62 -11.56 8.68
CA LEU A 59 -18.15 -10.29 9.18
C LEU A 59 -17.04 -9.32 9.56
N ALA A 60 -16.00 -9.80 10.25
CA ALA A 60 -14.84 -9.01 10.63
C ALA A 60 -14.09 -8.47 9.40
N LEU A 61 -13.86 -9.33 8.42
CA LEU A 61 -13.18 -8.97 7.18
C LEU A 61 -13.99 -7.95 6.37
N LEU A 62 -15.29 -8.20 6.14
CA LEU A 62 -16.16 -7.26 5.42
C LEU A 62 -16.20 -5.89 6.11
N THR A 63 -16.38 -5.87 7.44
CA THR A 63 -16.43 -4.63 8.22
C THR A 63 -15.10 -3.88 8.14
N SER A 64 -13.99 -4.61 8.22
CA SER A 64 -12.65 -4.03 8.08
C SER A 64 -12.44 -3.41 6.70
N ILE A 65 -12.82 -4.12 5.62
CA ILE A 65 -12.74 -3.60 4.25
C ILE A 65 -13.56 -2.32 4.09
N LEU A 66 -14.77 -2.27 4.66
CA LEU A 66 -15.61 -1.07 4.60
C LEU A 66 -15.00 0.11 5.35
N ILE A 67 -14.57 -0.09 6.60
CA ILE A 67 -13.96 0.97 7.42
C ILE A 67 -12.69 1.50 6.77
N THR A 68 -11.80 0.60 6.33
CA THR A 68 -10.51 0.97 5.72
C THR A 68 -10.67 1.58 4.33
N GLY A 69 -11.66 1.13 3.56
CA GLY A 69 -12.04 1.76 2.30
C GLY A 69 -12.54 3.19 2.49
N ILE A 70 -13.47 3.40 3.44
CA ILE A 70 -13.96 4.75 3.80
C ILE A 70 -12.81 5.63 4.28
N TYR A 71 -11.94 5.10 5.13
CA TYR A 71 -10.76 5.80 5.61
C TYR A 71 -9.81 6.21 4.48
N THR A 72 -9.56 5.33 3.50
CA THR A 72 -8.73 5.63 2.33
C THR A 72 -9.34 6.77 1.50
N VAL A 73 -10.67 6.75 1.31
CA VAL A 73 -11.38 7.84 0.62
C VAL A 73 -11.26 9.14 1.41
N ALA A 74 -11.42 9.11 2.74
CA ALA A 74 -11.26 10.28 3.59
C ALA A 74 -9.84 10.87 3.52
N LEU A 75 -8.80 10.02 3.52
CA LEU A 75 -7.42 10.45 3.30
C LEU A 75 -7.24 11.11 1.94
N TYR A 76 -7.81 10.52 0.88
CA TYR A 76 -7.75 11.09 -0.46
C TYR A 76 -8.43 12.47 -0.54
N LEU A 77 -9.61 12.62 0.05
CA LEU A 77 -10.34 13.89 0.04
C LEU A 77 -9.62 14.98 0.85
N SER A 78 -8.99 14.60 1.96
CA SER A 78 -8.24 15.51 2.83
C SER A 78 -6.81 15.78 2.34
N ARG A 79 -6.30 15.09 1.31
CA ARG A 79 -4.89 15.12 0.89
C ARG A 79 -4.36 16.53 0.63
N LYS A 80 -5.16 17.41 0.05
CA LYS A 80 -4.74 18.80 -0.24
C LYS A 80 -4.42 19.60 1.02
N LEU A 81 -4.98 19.23 2.17
CA LEU A 81 -4.78 19.93 3.43
C LEU A 81 -3.45 19.54 4.09
N TRP A 82 -3.02 18.28 3.97
CA TRP A 82 -1.87 17.77 4.72
C TRP A 82 -0.66 17.45 3.85
N VAL A 83 -0.82 17.03 2.59
CA VAL A 83 0.30 16.63 1.73
C VAL A 83 1.30 17.77 1.54
N ALA A 84 0.84 18.99 1.29
CA ALA A 84 1.70 20.16 1.08
C ALA A 84 2.61 20.46 2.30
N HIS A 85 2.13 20.18 3.51
CA HIS A 85 2.91 20.40 4.74
C HIS A 85 3.98 19.33 4.96
N ILE A 86 3.82 18.17 4.33
CA ILE A 86 4.59 16.95 4.60
C ILE A 86 5.55 16.62 3.44
N ALA A 87 5.20 17.01 2.21
CA ALA A 87 6.01 16.86 1.00
C ALA A 87 7.14 17.91 0.94
N ASN A 88 7.98 17.95 1.96
CA ASN A 88 9.14 18.85 2.06
C ASN A 88 10.46 18.08 1.90
N GLU A 89 11.58 18.67 2.30
CA GLU A 89 12.92 18.06 2.22
C GLU A 89 12.99 16.67 2.89
N ASN A 90 12.12 16.42 3.89
CA ASN A 90 12.01 15.15 4.61
C ASN A 90 10.94 14.19 4.06
N ALA A 91 10.44 14.40 2.83
CA ALA A 91 9.31 13.64 2.26
C ALA A 91 9.46 12.11 2.35
N SER A 92 10.67 11.56 2.22
CA SER A 92 10.89 10.10 2.31
C SER A 92 10.69 9.59 3.74
N LYS A 93 11.18 10.33 4.74
CA LYS A 93 10.99 10.01 6.15
C LYS A 93 9.53 10.16 6.54
N ASN A 94 8.88 11.23 6.08
CA ASN A 94 7.48 11.46 6.37
C ASN A 94 6.57 10.41 5.73
N ALA A 95 6.87 10.00 4.49
CA ALA A 95 6.18 8.89 3.84
C ALA A 95 6.32 7.59 4.63
N ALA A 96 7.52 7.29 5.15
CA ALA A 96 7.72 6.12 6.02
C ALA A 96 6.86 6.21 7.29
N ILE A 97 6.91 7.33 8.02
CA ILE A 97 6.15 7.50 9.26
C ILE A 97 4.65 7.34 9.01
N ILE A 98 4.11 8.00 7.97
CA ILE A 98 2.68 7.97 7.67
C ILE A 98 2.26 6.60 7.17
N ALA A 99 3.02 5.97 6.28
CA ALA A 99 2.69 4.64 5.77
C ALA A 99 2.75 3.58 6.87
N ILE A 100 3.76 3.64 7.75
CA ILE A 100 3.84 2.77 8.93
C ILE A 100 2.66 3.05 9.86
N ALA A 101 2.34 4.30 10.18
CA ALA A 101 1.17 4.62 10.99
C ALA A 101 -0.14 4.08 10.38
N ASN A 102 -0.29 4.14 9.06
CA ASN A 102 -1.39 3.51 8.34
C ASN A 102 -1.38 1.99 8.52
N ALA A 103 -0.23 1.32 8.39
CA ALA A 103 -0.12 -0.13 8.59
C ALA A 103 -0.59 -0.54 10.00
N PHE A 104 -0.16 0.20 11.03
CA PHE A 104 -0.62 0.00 12.41
C PHE A 104 -2.12 0.22 12.52
N PHE A 105 -2.66 1.32 11.98
CA PHE A 105 -4.09 1.63 12.00
C PHE A 105 -4.93 0.54 11.34
N ILE A 106 -4.58 0.12 10.12
CA ILE A 106 -5.29 -0.94 9.39
C ILE A 106 -5.29 -2.24 10.19
N ARG A 107 -4.14 -2.65 10.74
CA ARG A 107 -4.06 -3.87 11.54
C ARG A 107 -4.85 -3.76 12.85
N SER A 108 -4.87 -2.59 13.49
CA SER A 108 -5.70 -2.34 14.68
C SER A 108 -7.20 -2.42 14.36
N ILE A 109 -7.65 -1.87 13.22
CA ILE A 109 -9.05 -2.00 12.78
C ILE A 109 -9.40 -3.47 12.52
N LEU A 110 -8.52 -4.21 11.85
CA LEU A 110 -8.75 -5.63 11.59
C LEU A 110 -8.86 -6.43 12.89
N GLY A 111 -7.91 -6.26 13.82
CA GLY A 111 -7.96 -6.91 15.13
C GLY A 111 -9.17 -6.49 15.98
N PHE A 112 -9.58 -5.23 15.91
CA PHE A 112 -10.79 -4.75 16.57
C PHE A 112 -12.05 -5.41 16.00
N CYS A 113 -12.16 -5.52 14.67
CA CYS A 113 -13.30 -6.18 14.04
C CYS A 113 -13.31 -7.68 14.34
N GLU A 114 -12.15 -8.35 14.27
CA GLU A 114 -12.00 -9.75 14.67
C GLU A 114 -12.53 -9.96 16.09
N GLN A 115 -12.10 -9.13 17.05
CA GLN A 115 -12.56 -9.21 18.44
C GLN A 115 -14.07 -8.94 18.57
N LEU A 116 -14.58 -7.88 17.93
CA LEU A 116 -15.99 -7.49 18.01
C LEU A 116 -16.93 -8.63 17.60
N PHE A 117 -16.58 -9.40 16.56
CA PHE A 117 -17.40 -10.49 16.07
C PHE A 117 -17.05 -11.86 16.69
N GLN A 118 -15.84 -12.08 17.21
CA GLN A 118 -15.50 -13.30 17.95
C GLN A 118 -16.08 -13.32 19.36
N ASP A 119 -16.09 -12.19 20.06
CA ASP A 119 -16.68 -12.09 21.41
C ASP A 119 -18.21 -12.37 21.38
N SER A 120 -18.87 -12.11 20.24
CA SER A 120 -20.28 -12.45 20.03
C SER A 120 -20.55 -13.96 19.94
N ALA A 121 -19.51 -14.79 19.76
CA ALA A 121 -19.60 -16.25 19.64
C ALA A 121 -19.19 -17.01 20.93
N GLY A 122 -18.87 -16.32 22.03
CA GLY A 122 -18.57 -16.95 23.32
C GLY A 122 -17.20 -17.62 23.44
N SER A 123 -16.28 -17.39 22.50
CA SER A 123 -14.90 -17.85 22.59
C SER A 123 -14.01 -16.77 23.21
N ASN A 124 -13.51 -17.00 24.43
CA ASN A 124 -12.46 -16.18 25.05
C ASN A 124 -11.16 -16.33 24.25
N THR A 125 -10.95 -15.47 23.25
CA THR A 125 -9.67 -15.33 22.58
C THR A 125 -9.27 -13.86 22.59
N THR A 126 -8.32 -13.55 23.47
CA THR A 126 -7.56 -12.28 23.46
C THR A 126 -7.14 -11.94 22.04
N ILE A 127 -7.28 -10.66 21.64
CA ILE A 127 -6.69 -10.09 20.42
C ILE A 127 -5.33 -10.75 20.22
N SER A 128 -5.18 -11.52 19.13
CA SER A 128 -3.97 -12.34 18.98
C SER A 128 -2.81 -11.41 18.66
N PHE A 129 -2.11 -10.94 19.70
CA PHE A 129 -0.92 -10.11 19.60
C PHE A 129 0.13 -10.75 18.67
N SER A 130 0.10 -12.08 18.56
CA SER A 130 0.90 -12.84 17.59
C SER A 130 0.59 -12.43 16.14
N ASN A 131 -0.66 -12.22 15.75
CA ASN A 131 -0.99 -11.76 14.40
C ASN A 131 -0.44 -10.36 14.12
N PHE A 132 -0.38 -9.50 15.13
CA PHE A 132 0.22 -8.17 15.01
C PHE A 132 1.75 -8.26 14.81
N LEU A 133 2.42 -9.10 15.62
CA LEU A 133 3.86 -9.35 15.50
C LEU A 133 4.22 -10.00 14.17
N VAL A 134 3.37 -10.88 13.64
CA VAL A 134 3.58 -11.51 12.35
C VAL A 134 3.42 -10.52 11.20
N THR A 135 2.41 -9.66 11.21
CA THR A 135 2.05 -8.86 10.02
C THR A 135 2.77 -7.52 9.92
N ILE A 136 3.04 -6.84 11.04
CA ILE A 136 3.66 -5.52 11.00
C ILE A 136 5.08 -5.54 10.41
N PRO A 137 5.98 -6.48 10.73
CA PRO A 137 7.32 -6.53 10.13
C PRO A 137 7.29 -6.71 8.60
N TRP A 138 6.30 -7.44 8.09
CA TRP A 138 6.07 -7.55 6.64
C TRP A 138 5.71 -6.19 6.04
N LEU A 139 4.65 -5.56 6.58
CA LEU A 139 4.14 -4.27 6.10
C LEU A 139 5.21 -3.17 6.17
N VAL A 140 5.96 -3.11 7.28
CA VAL A 140 7.04 -2.13 7.47
C VAL A 140 8.15 -2.35 6.44
N GLY A 141 8.63 -3.57 6.26
CA GLY A 141 9.72 -3.84 5.33
C GLY A 141 9.35 -3.57 3.88
N ILE A 142 8.17 -4.03 3.44
CA ILE A 142 7.66 -3.74 2.09
C ILE A 142 7.50 -2.24 1.88
N THR A 143 6.95 -1.52 2.86
CA THR A 143 6.79 -0.07 2.82
C THR A 143 8.12 0.65 2.63
N LEU A 144 9.12 0.30 3.45
CA LEU A 144 10.44 0.94 3.40
C LEU A 144 11.17 0.69 2.07
N LEU A 145 10.98 -0.49 1.46
CA LEU A 145 11.54 -0.80 0.14
C LEU A 145 10.73 -0.17 -1.00
N PHE A 146 9.43 0.06 -0.82
CA PHE A 146 8.57 0.67 -1.83
C PHE A 146 8.80 2.19 -1.94
N ILE A 147 9.08 2.89 -0.84
CA ILE A 147 9.35 4.33 -0.82
C ILE A 147 10.40 4.77 -1.86
N PRO A 148 11.62 4.20 -1.92
CA PRO A 148 12.61 4.60 -2.92
C PRO A 148 12.15 4.26 -4.34
N ALA A 149 11.42 3.16 -4.55
CA ALA A 149 10.87 2.80 -5.85
C ALA A 149 9.80 3.81 -6.32
N GLN A 150 8.88 4.20 -5.43
CA GLN A 150 7.85 5.21 -5.72
C GLN A 150 8.46 6.60 -5.89
N LYS A 151 9.48 6.94 -5.10
CA LYS A 151 10.21 8.22 -5.25
C LYS A 151 10.88 8.31 -6.61
N LYS A 152 11.49 7.21 -7.08
CA LYS A 152 12.19 7.16 -8.37
C LYS A 152 11.22 7.11 -9.55
N HIS A 153 10.15 6.32 -9.47
CA HIS A 153 9.34 5.96 -10.65
C HIS A 153 7.95 6.59 -10.70
N ARG A 154 7.44 7.14 -9.60
CA ARG A 154 6.11 7.79 -9.52
C ARG A 154 4.99 6.91 -10.10
N PHE A 155 4.83 5.70 -9.59
CA PHE A 155 3.75 4.81 -10.04
C PHE A 155 2.39 5.49 -9.86
N THR A 156 1.51 5.31 -10.84
CA THR A 156 0.17 5.87 -10.81
C THR A 156 -0.72 5.17 -9.79
N TRP A 157 -1.73 5.86 -9.26
CA TRP A 157 -2.63 5.29 -8.24
C TRP A 157 -3.22 3.91 -8.58
N PRO A 158 -3.60 3.58 -9.85
CA PRO A 158 -4.10 2.25 -10.16
C PRO A 158 -3.02 1.18 -9.98
N ILE A 159 -1.78 1.49 -10.36
CA ILE A 159 -0.63 0.58 -10.18
C ILE A 159 -0.39 0.39 -8.68
N ILE A 160 -0.42 1.47 -7.89
CA ILE A 160 -0.23 1.39 -6.44
C ILE A 160 -1.27 0.47 -5.77
N ILE A 161 -2.54 0.57 -6.17
CA ILE A 161 -3.61 -0.32 -5.64
C ILE A 161 -3.39 -1.78 -6.05
N LEU A 162 -2.96 -2.02 -7.30
CA LEU A 162 -2.64 -3.38 -7.73
C LEU A 162 -1.44 -3.95 -6.96
N LEU A 163 -0.44 -3.11 -6.68
CA LEU A 163 0.73 -3.51 -5.89
C LEU A 163 0.37 -3.77 -4.44
N SER A 164 -0.50 -2.96 -3.81
CA SER A 164 -0.95 -3.22 -2.44
C SER A 164 -1.66 -4.57 -2.34
N GLY A 165 -2.55 -4.87 -3.29
CA GLY A 165 -3.17 -6.20 -3.38
C GLY A 165 -2.16 -7.31 -3.62
N LEU A 166 -1.17 -7.09 -4.49
CA LEU A 166 -0.16 -8.09 -4.85
C LEU A 166 0.78 -8.42 -3.69
N TYR A 167 1.26 -7.42 -2.95
CA TYR A 167 2.17 -7.65 -1.83
C TYR A 167 1.51 -8.52 -0.77
N GLU A 168 0.27 -8.21 -0.41
CA GLU A 168 -0.47 -8.95 0.60
C GLU A 168 -0.94 -10.31 0.10
N PHE A 169 -1.36 -10.40 -1.16
CA PHE A 169 -1.65 -11.69 -1.79
C PHE A 169 -0.45 -12.64 -1.73
N ILE A 170 0.76 -12.14 -2.00
CA ILE A 170 1.99 -12.95 -1.90
C ILE A 170 2.29 -13.30 -0.44
N ALA A 171 2.16 -12.36 0.49
CA ALA A 171 2.40 -12.62 1.91
C ALA A 171 1.47 -13.72 2.45
N GLU A 172 0.18 -13.60 2.16
CA GLU A 172 -0.86 -14.54 2.56
C GLU A 172 -0.67 -15.92 1.90
N GLY A 173 -0.44 -15.95 0.58
CA GLY A 173 -0.16 -17.18 -0.14
C GLY A 173 1.13 -17.86 0.32
N TRP A 174 2.13 -17.09 0.74
CA TRP A 174 3.40 -17.61 1.24
C TRP A 174 3.30 -18.11 2.68
N VAL A 175 2.72 -17.33 3.59
CA VAL A 175 2.61 -17.69 5.00
C VAL A 175 1.54 -18.76 5.20
N ASN A 176 0.30 -18.46 4.84
CA ASN A 176 -0.84 -19.33 5.10
C ASN A 176 -0.96 -20.45 4.06
N GLY A 177 -0.55 -20.18 2.81
CA GLY A 177 -0.60 -21.17 1.73
C GLY A 177 0.60 -22.11 1.65
N LEU A 178 1.75 -21.78 2.25
CA LEU A 178 2.97 -22.58 2.13
C LEU A 178 3.68 -22.82 3.47
N LEU A 179 4.10 -21.77 4.20
CA LEU A 179 4.93 -21.92 5.41
C LEU A 179 4.19 -22.64 6.54
N ILE A 180 3.00 -22.18 6.93
CA ILE A 180 2.25 -22.79 8.03
C ILE A 180 1.91 -24.26 7.75
N PRO A 181 1.35 -24.63 6.58
CA PRO A 181 1.09 -26.03 6.27
C PRO A 181 2.36 -26.89 6.28
N PHE A 182 3.47 -26.36 5.74
CA PHE A 182 4.75 -27.05 5.73
C PHE A 182 5.28 -27.31 7.16
N LEU A 183 5.31 -26.27 8.01
CA LEU A 183 5.77 -26.37 9.39
C LEU A 183 4.86 -27.24 10.26
N SER A 184 3.56 -27.29 9.94
CA SER A 184 2.56 -28.10 10.66
C SER A 184 2.46 -29.54 10.17
N GLY A 185 3.18 -29.92 9.11
CA GLY A 185 3.06 -31.24 8.48
C GLY A 185 1.69 -31.52 7.84
N GLN A 186 0.92 -30.47 7.53
CA GLN A 186 -0.39 -30.61 6.92
C GLN A 186 -0.26 -30.81 5.40
N ARG A 187 -1.18 -31.59 4.82
CA ARG A 187 -1.31 -31.69 3.37
C ARG A 187 -2.06 -30.46 2.86
N PHE A 188 -1.50 -29.77 1.87
CA PHE A 188 -2.12 -28.59 1.28
C PHE A 188 -2.15 -28.70 -0.24
N ASN A 189 -3.20 -28.16 -0.84
CA ASN A 189 -3.33 -28.05 -2.29
C ASN A 189 -3.01 -26.62 -2.71
N LEU A 190 -1.75 -26.38 -3.10
CA LEU A 190 -1.26 -25.09 -3.56
C LEU A 190 -2.18 -24.46 -4.61
N LEU A 191 -2.56 -25.20 -5.65
CA LEU A 191 -3.35 -24.65 -6.74
C LEU A 191 -4.70 -24.14 -6.25
N TYR A 192 -5.35 -24.88 -5.36
CA TYR A 192 -6.62 -24.49 -4.77
C TYR A 192 -6.48 -23.20 -3.95
N THR A 193 -5.53 -23.17 -2.99
CA THR A 193 -5.31 -22.00 -2.13
C THR A 193 -4.96 -20.74 -2.93
N TRP A 194 -4.06 -20.85 -3.92
CA TRP A 194 -3.67 -19.71 -4.75
C TRP A 194 -4.81 -19.25 -5.67
N SER A 195 -5.64 -20.18 -6.18
CA SER A 195 -6.81 -19.82 -6.98
C SER A 195 -7.88 -19.08 -6.17
N ASP A 196 -8.17 -19.55 -4.95
CA ASP A 196 -9.13 -18.91 -4.06
C ASP A 196 -8.64 -17.53 -3.62
N LEU A 197 -7.37 -17.41 -3.21
CA LEU A 197 -6.79 -16.12 -2.87
C LEU A 197 -6.81 -15.16 -4.05
N LEU A 198 -6.63 -15.63 -5.29
CA LEU A 198 -6.62 -14.76 -6.46
C LEU A 198 -8.05 -14.28 -6.81
N LEU A 199 -9.02 -15.20 -6.76
CA LEU A 199 -10.41 -14.93 -7.13
C LEU A 199 -11.17 -14.15 -6.07
N PHE A 200 -10.90 -14.41 -4.80
CA PHE A 200 -11.63 -13.84 -3.67
C PHE A 200 -10.80 -12.85 -2.87
N GLY A 201 -9.52 -13.15 -2.61
CA GLY A 201 -8.67 -12.37 -1.70
C GLY A 201 -7.99 -11.13 -2.32
N PHE A 202 -7.48 -11.22 -3.55
CA PHE A 202 -6.62 -10.17 -4.14
C PHE A 202 -7.26 -8.78 -4.08
N TRP A 203 -8.52 -8.65 -4.51
CA TRP A 203 -9.22 -7.36 -4.53
C TRP A 203 -9.61 -6.87 -3.12
N GLN A 204 -9.84 -7.80 -2.19
CA GLN A 204 -10.07 -7.46 -0.79
C GLN A 204 -8.81 -6.87 -0.17
N PHE A 205 -7.64 -7.48 -0.40
CA PHE A 205 -6.35 -6.95 0.05
C PHE A 205 -6.02 -5.63 -0.62
N ALA A 206 -6.31 -5.48 -1.92
CA ALA A 206 -6.10 -4.25 -2.64
C ALA A 206 -6.82 -3.08 -1.96
N VAL A 207 -8.08 -3.26 -1.56
CA VAL A 207 -8.84 -2.23 -0.82
C VAL A 207 -8.28 -2.05 0.59
N LEU A 208 -8.15 -3.14 1.35
CA LEU A 208 -7.78 -3.13 2.77
C LEU A 208 -6.46 -2.41 3.04
N TYR A 209 -5.46 -2.62 2.18
CA TYR A 209 -4.11 -2.11 2.38
C TYR A 209 -3.74 -0.94 1.46
N SER A 210 -4.66 -0.46 0.61
CA SER A 210 -4.39 0.63 -0.33
C SER A 210 -3.90 1.91 0.35
N SER A 211 -4.43 2.26 1.53
CA SER A 211 -4.06 3.48 2.27
C SER A 211 -2.56 3.56 2.57
N ILE A 212 -1.91 2.43 2.88
CA ILE A 212 -0.48 2.36 3.23
C ILE A 212 0.39 2.84 2.07
N PHE A 213 0.04 2.45 0.84
CA PHE A 213 0.86 2.72 -0.34
C PHE A 213 0.41 3.98 -1.09
N LEU A 214 -0.89 4.28 -1.09
CA LEU A 214 -1.42 5.48 -1.75
C LEU A 214 -0.91 6.76 -1.10
N VAL A 215 -0.77 6.81 0.23
CA VAL A 215 -0.20 7.98 0.91
C VAL A 215 1.24 8.26 0.48
N ILE A 216 2.03 7.20 0.24
CA ILE A 216 3.39 7.33 -0.31
C ILE A 216 3.31 7.95 -1.71
N GLY A 217 2.38 7.47 -2.53
CA GLY A 217 2.11 8.03 -3.85
C GLY A 217 1.76 9.52 -3.81
N TRP A 218 0.85 9.92 -2.93
CA TRP A 218 0.41 11.32 -2.79
C TRP A 218 1.50 12.26 -2.28
N ILE A 219 2.29 11.85 -1.29
CA ILE A 219 3.41 12.66 -0.76
C ILE A 219 4.44 12.98 -1.86
N PHE A 220 4.55 12.09 -2.82
CA PHE A 220 5.50 12.15 -3.91
C PHE A 220 4.92 12.71 -5.22
N GLU A 221 3.63 13.03 -5.25
CA GLU A 221 2.90 13.41 -6.47
C GLU A 221 3.38 14.75 -7.06
N ASP A 222 3.71 15.71 -6.19
CA ASP A 222 4.05 17.11 -6.56
C ASP A 222 5.56 17.43 -6.47
N LEU A 223 6.39 16.44 -6.10
CA LEU A 223 7.84 16.63 -5.99
C LEU A 223 8.53 16.46 -7.36
N PRO A 224 9.56 17.26 -7.68
CA PRO A 224 10.26 17.18 -8.95
C PRO A 224 10.71 15.75 -9.26
N VAL A 225 10.45 15.30 -10.48
CA VAL A 225 10.80 13.96 -10.94
C VAL A 225 12.25 13.98 -11.40
N PRO A 226 13.12 13.06 -10.94
CA PRO A 226 14.46 12.94 -11.51
C PRO A 226 14.35 12.72 -13.02
N GLU A 227 15.09 13.49 -13.83
CA GLU A 227 15.02 13.42 -15.30
C GLU A 227 15.44 12.06 -15.88
N GLU A 228 16.16 11.26 -15.09
CA GLU A 228 16.62 9.94 -15.45
C GLU A 228 15.52 8.87 -15.28
N GLU A 229 15.12 8.29 -16.42
CA GLU A 229 14.26 7.09 -16.57
C GLU A 229 12.74 7.30 -16.47
N LYS A 230 12.20 8.08 -17.40
CA LYS A 230 10.75 8.18 -17.68
C LYS A 230 10.09 6.84 -18.09
N ASN A 231 10.87 5.81 -18.42
CA ASN A 231 10.44 4.48 -18.87
C ASN A 231 11.06 3.35 -18.03
N ALA A 232 10.99 3.44 -16.70
CA ALA A 232 11.46 2.35 -15.87
C ALA A 232 10.50 1.14 -15.95
N PRO A 233 11.03 -0.10 -15.99
CA PRO A 233 10.22 -1.31 -16.06
C PRO A 233 9.39 -1.47 -14.78
N LEU A 234 8.13 -1.91 -14.94
CA LEU A 234 7.23 -2.32 -13.84
C LEU A 234 7.89 -3.31 -12.85
N TRP A 235 8.91 -4.04 -13.30
CA TRP A 235 9.74 -4.91 -12.47
C TRP A 235 10.35 -4.21 -11.25
N ASN A 236 10.67 -2.92 -11.34
CA ASN A 236 11.19 -2.17 -10.18
C ASN A 236 10.15 -2.04 -9.07
N ALA A 237 8.86 -2.07 -9.40
CA ALA A 237 7.78 -2.10 -8.42
C ALA A 237 7.71 -3.45 -7.69
N LEU A 238 8.28 -4.52 -8.24
CA LEU A 238 8.27 -5.84 -7.62
C LEU A 238 9.47 -6.07 -6.69
N LYS A 239 10.50 -5.21 -6.74
CA LYS A 239 11.68 -5.30 -5.88
C LYS A 239 11.37 -5.43 -4.37
N PRO A 240 10.36 -4.72 -3.81
CA PRO A 240 10.01 -4.89 -2.40
C PRO A 240 9.74 -6.33 -2.00
N LEU A 241 9.25 -7.19 -2.91
CA LEU A 241 8.97 -8.60 -2.64
C LEU A 241 10.19 -9.41 -2.20
N ILE A 242 11.42 -8.92 -2.42
CA ILE A 242 12.63 -9.56 -1.87
C ILE A 242 12.59 -9.62 -0.32
N TRP A 243 11.78 -8.77 0.33
CA TRP A 243 11.55 -8.81 1.77
C TRP A 243 10.94 -10.12 2.26
N ILE A 244 10.34 -10.93 1.36
CA ILE A 244 9.80 -12.23 1.73
C ILE A 244 10.86 -13.16 2.34
N ILE A 245 12.13 -13.02 1.96
CA ILE A 245 13.23 -13.85 2.46
C ILE A 245 13.52 -13.58 3.94
N PRO A 246 13.94 -12.36 4.36
CA PRO A 246 14.16 -12.07 5.78
C PRO A 246 12.88 -12.20 6.60
N TYR A 247 11.72 -11.89 6.01
CA TYR A 247 10.43 -12.09 6.66
C TYR A 247 10.13 -13.56 6.95
N SER A 248 10.43 -14.47 6.02
CA SER A 248 10.25 -15.91 6.24
C SER A 248 11.09 -16.43 7.40
N LEU A 249 12.35 -15.97 7.49
CA LEU A 249 13.23 -16.35 8.59
C LEU A 249 12.67 -15.85 9.93
N TYR A 250 12.25 -14.59 9.98
CA TYR A 250 11.59 -14.01 11.14
C TYR A 250 10.35 -14.82 11.54
N PHE A 251 9.49 -15.15 10.58
CA PHE A 251 8.27 -15.91 10.80
C PHE A 251 8.56 -17.31 11.37
N ILE A 252 9.50 -18.04 10.77
CA ILE A 252 9.89 -19.38 11.24
C ILE A 252 10.42 -19.32 12.68
N LEU A 253 11.25 -18.32 13.01
CA LEU A 253 11.78 -18.14 14.37
C LEU A 253 10.70 -17.77 15.39
N LEU A 254 9.64 -17.09 14.97
CA LEU A 254 8.48 -16.79 15.83
C LEU A 254 7.55 -18.01 15.99
N TYR A 255 7.50 -18.87 14.98
CA TYR A 255 6.62 -20.04 14.93
C TYR A 255 7.15 -21.25 15.71
N LEU A 256 8.47 -21.44 15.72
CA LEU A 256 9.18 -22.51 16.46
C LEU A 256 9.29 -22.19 17.96
#